data_AF-A0A972GZ52-F1
#
_entry.id   AF-A0A972GZ52-F1
#
_cell.length_a   1.000
_cell.length_b   1.000
_cell.length_c   1.000
_cell.angle_alpha   90.00
_cell.angle_beta   90.00
_cell.angle_gamma   90.00
#
_symmetry.space_group_name_H-M   'P 1'
#
loop_
_entity.id
_entity.type
_entity.pdbx_description
1 polymer ?
#
loop_
_entity_poly.entity_id
_entity_poly.type
_entity_poly.pdbx_seq_one_letter_code
_entity_poly.pdbx_strand_id
1 'polypeptide(L)'
;MTTISDFSDAEMWTINSTLRERYQEKIELEQVETEMRLNPYSIEPVTCPAIFWERDKCHFIICKTGDRLYRCQFYYRLYQMYGTGVEEYDDLSECIVSLLQVQADQNRQEEMEANE
;
A
#
# COMPACT_ATOMS: atom_id res chain seq x y z
N MET A 1 -7.42 -5.49 -23.61
CA MET A 1 -6.78 -4.74 -22.52
C MET A 1 -7.84 -4.53 -21.45
N THR A 2 -7.82 -5.36 -20.42
CA THR A 2 -8.64 -5.16 -19.22
C THR A 2 -7.99 -4.03 -18.44
N THR A 3 -8.57 -2.83 -18.51
CA THR A 3 -8.15 -1.68 -17.73
C THR A 3 -8.77 -1.79 -16.34
N ILE A 4 -7.95 -1.81 -15.30
CA ILE A 4 -8.43 -1.75 -13.92
C ILE A 4 -8.94 -0.33 -13.68
N SER A 5 -10.15 -0.20 -13.13
CA SER A 5 -10.73 1.12 -12.84
C SER A 5 -10.02 1.79 -11.67
N ASP A 6 -9.93 3.11 -11.72
CA ASP A 6 -9.40 3.95 -10.64
C ASP A 6 -10.14 3.72 -9.30
N PHE A 7 -9.56 4.30 -8.24
CA PHE A 7 -10.19 4.35 -6.94
C PHE A 7 -11.46 5.22 -7.01
N SER A 8 -12.58 4.65 -6.59
CA SER A 8 -13.84 5.36 -6.41
C SER A 8 -13.78 6.33 -5.24
N ASP A 9 -14.70 7.28 -5.19
CA ASP A 9 -14.81 8.24 -4.08
C ASP A 9 -14.96 7.55 -2.71
N ALA A 10 -15.66 6.41 -2.66
CA ALA A 10 -15.83 5.62 -1.43
C ALA A 10 -14.52 4.97 -0.97
N GLU A 11 -13.74 4.43 -1.91
CA GLU A 11 -12.41 3.87 -1.63
C GLU A 11 -11.46 4.98 -1.17
N MET A 12 -11.45 6.13 -1.86
CA MET A 12 -10.65 7.28 -1.47
C MET A 12 -11.02 7.82 -0.10
N TRP A 13 -12.32 7.87 0.23
CA TRP A 13 -12.79 8.27 1.55
C TRP A 13 -12.33 7.29 2.64
N THR A 14 -12.35 5.99 2.35
CA THR A 14 -11.89 4.93 3.25
C THR A 14 -10.41 5.11 3.56
N ILE A 15 -9.56 5.25 2.53
CA ILE A 15 -8.11 5.46 2.70
C ILE A 15 -7.83 6.70 3.54
N ASN A 16 -8.46 7.83 3.20
CA ASN A 16 -8.28 9.08 3.94
C ASN A 16 -8.69 8.94 5.41
N SER A 17 -9.82 8.27 5.69
CA SER A 17 -10.35 8.13 7.05
C SER A 17 -9.45 7.23 7.90
N THR A 18 -9.03 6.07 7.37
CA THR A 18 -8.12 5.15 8.08
C THR A 18 -6.76 5.81 8.38
N LEU A 19 -6.17 6.51 7.41
CA LEU A 19 -4.90 7.21 7.63
C LEU A 19 -5.04 8.37 8.61
N ARG A 20 -6.15 9.11 8.57
CA ARG A 20 -6.43 10.19 9.53
C ARG A 20 -6.58 9.67 10.95
N GLU A 21 -7.22 8.52 11.14
CA GLU A 21 -7.29 7.87 12.46
C GLU A 21 -5.90 7.47 12.97
N ARG A 22 -5.05 6.93 12.09
CA ARG A 22 -3.69 6.51 12.44
C ARG A 22 -2.77 7.68 12.80
N TYR A 23 -2.79 8.75 12.01
CA TYR A 23 -1.83 9.85 12.12
C TYR A 23 -2.39 11.09 12.83
N GLN A 24 -3.70 11.12 13.11
CA GLN A 24 -4.41 12.27 13.70
C GLN A 24 -4.32 13.56 12.88
N GLU A 25 -3.95 13.44 11.60
CA GLU A 25 -3.82 14.54 10.66
C GLU A 25 -4.23 14.11 9.24
N LYS A 26 -4.40 15.08 8.35
CA LYS A 26 -4.69 14.79 6.95
C LYS A 26 -3.37 14.47 6.23
N ILE A 27 -3.32 13.32 5.57
CA ILE A 27 -2.21 12.92 4.71
C ILE A 27 -2.48 13.35 3.27
N GLU A 28 -1.44 13.82 2.59
CA GLU A 28 -1.48 14.10 1.16
C GLU A 28 -1.34 12.78 0.40
N LEU A 29 -2.39 12.42 -0.34
CA LEU A 29 -2.44 11.18 -1.12
C LEU A 29 -2.23 11.51 -2.59
N GLU A 30 -1.30 10.82 -3.22
CA GLU A 30 -1.05 10.90 -4.64
C GLU A 30 -1.71 9.71 -5.34
N GLN A 31 -2.53 10.01 -6.35
CA GLN A 31 -3.04 8.99 -7.26
C GLN A 31 -2.02 8.80 -8.38
N VAL A 32 -1.49 7.60 -8.50
CA VAL A 32 -0.44 7.25 -9.46
C VAL A 32 -0.82 5.97 -10.20
N GLU A 33 -0.12 5.68 -11.28
CA GLU A 33 -0.19 4.40 -11.96
C GLU A 33 1.10 3.62 -11.74
N THR A 34 1.00 2.30 -11.60
CA THR A 34 2.15 1.42 -11.46
C THR A 34 2.01 0.18 -12.32
N GLU A 35 3.12 -0.36 -12.79
CA GLU A 35 3.18 -1.57 -13.60
C GLU A 35 3.44 -2.79 -12.70
N MET A 36 2.48 -3.71 -12.66
CA MET A 36 2.55 -4.90 -11.80
C MET A 36 2.38 -6.18 -12.58
N ARG A 37 3.14 -7.21 -12.20
CA ARG A 37 2.91 -8.58 -12.68
C ARG A 37 1.87 -9.25 -11.80
N LEU A 38 0.62 -9.24 -12.25
CA LEU A 38 -0.51 -9.83 -11.50
C LEU A 38 -0.61 -11.35 -11.69
N ASN A 39 -0.21 -11.85 -12.85
CA ASN A 39 -0.21 -13.29 -13.13
C ASN A 39 1.24 -13.82 -13.11
N PRO A 40 1.58 -14.79 -12.25
CA PRO A 40 2.94 -15.33 -12.17
C PRO A 40 3.37 -16.05 -13.46
N TYR A 41 2.42 -16.56 -14.25
CA TYR A 41 2.66 -17.21 -15.54
C TYR A 41 2.71 -16.22 -16.72
N SER A 42 2.35 -14.96 -16.50
CA SER A 42 2.50 -13.90 -17.50
C SER A 42 3.75 -13.07 -17.24
N ILE A 43 4.41 -12.68 -18.33
CA ILE A 43 5.52 -11.71 -18.29
C ILE A 43 5.04 -10.28 -18.56
N GLU A 44 3.83 -10.11 -19.07
CA GLU A 44 3.28 -8.80 -19.40
C GLU A 44 2.82 -8.10 -18.11
N PRO A 45 3.38 -6.92 -17.78
CA PRO A 45 2.89 -6.12 -16.68
C PRO A 45 1.51 -5.55 -17.00
N VAL A 46 0.71 -5.34 -15.95
CA VAL A 46 -0.58 -4.69 -16.00
C VAL A 46 -0.46 -3.35 -15.30
N THR A 47 -0.89 -2.28 -15.98
CA THR A 47 -1.01 -0.95 -15.37
C THR A 47 -2.15 -0.96 -14.36
N CYS A 48 -1.81 -0.67 -13.11
CA CYS A 48 -2.72 -0.67 -11.98
C CYS A 48 -2.79 0.74 -11.38
N PRO A 49 -3.99 1.28 -11.11
CA PRO A 49 -4.14 2.47 -10.29
C PRO A 49 -3.57 2.20 -8.90
N ALA A 50 -2.89 3.19 -8.33
CA ALA A 50 -2.31 3.10 -7.02
C ALA A 50 -2.46 4.41 -6.24
N ILE A 51 -2.54 4.28 -4.93
CA ILE A 51 -2.45 5.38 -3.98
C ILE A 51 -1.10 5.34 -3.31
N PHE A 52 -0.38 6.44 -3.41
CA PHE A 52 0.92 6.64 -2.82
C PHE A 52 0.84 7.72 -1.75
N TRP A 53 1.60 7.52 -0.67
CA TRP A 53 1.87 8.57 0.29
C TRP A 53 3.20 8.32 1.00
N GLU A 54 3.74 9.39 1.57
CA GLU A 54 4.94 9.33 2.38
C GLU A 54 4.62 9.71 3.83
N ARG A 55 5.25 9.01 4.76
CA ARG A 55 5.32 9.44 6.15
C ARG A 55 6.73 9.27 6.70
N ASP A 56 7.30 10.37 7.16
CA ASP A 56 8.65 10.46 7.72
C ASP A 56 9.74 10.05 6.72
N LYS A 57 10.16 8.79 6.73
CA LYS A 57 11.12 8.20 5.76
C LYS A 57 10.56 6.98 5.05
N CYS A 58 9.28 6.67 5.28
CA CYS A 58 8.61 5.50 4.78
C CYS A 58 7.65 5.90 3.66
N HIS A 59 7.80 5.25 2.53
CA HIS A 59 6.92 5.37 1.39
C HIS A 59 5.93 4.21 1.41
N PHE A 60 4.66 4.50 1.16
CA PHE A 60 3.59 3.52 1.15
C PHE A 60 2.91 3.52 -0.20
N ILE A 61 2.50 2.33 -0.65
CA ILE A 61 1.72 2.18 -1.86
C ILE A 61 0.62 1.14 -1.66
N ILE A 62 -0.59 1.47 -2.13
CA ILE A 62 -1.71 0.55 -2.25
C ILE A 62 -2.10 0.52 -3.72
N CYS A 63 -2.03 -0.64 -4.34
CA CYS A 63 -2.37 -0.86 -5.74
C CYS A 63 -3.73 -1.55 -5.83
N LYS A 64 -4.60 -1.07 -6.72
CA LYS A 64 -5.84 -1.75 -7.08
C LYS A 64 -5.55 -2.71 -8.23
N THR A 65 -5.72 -4.00 -7.99
CA THR A 65 -5.39 -5.07 -8.95
C THR A 65 -6.62 -5.65 -9.64
N GLY A 66 -7.81 -5.26 -9.20
CA GLY A 66 -9.09 -5.67 -9.77
C GLY A 66 -10.25 -4.95 -9.08
N ASP A 67 -11.49 -5.40 -9.37
CA ASP A 67 -12.66 -4.88 -8.66
C ASP A 67 -12.62 -5.33 -7.20
N ARG A 68 -12.49 -4.37 -6.29
CA ARG A 68 -12.31 -4.60 -4.85
C ARG A 68 -11.13 -5.53 -4.51
N LEU A 69 -10.05 -5.52 -5.30
CA LEU A 69 -8.85 -6.31 -5.02
C LEU A 69 -7.65 -5.37 -4.88
N TYR A 70 -6.91 -5.54 -3.79
CA TYR A 70 -5.85 -4.61 -3.41
C TYR A 70 -4.57 -5.33 -2.97
N ARG A 71 -3.44 -4.77 -3.35
CA ARG A 71 -2.11 -5.17 -2.85
C ARG A 71 -1.44 -3.97 -2.21
N CYS A 72 -0.66 -4.20 -1.16
CA CYS A 72 0.00 -3.12 -0.43
C CYS A 72 1.45 -3.43 -0.10
N GLN A 73 2.28 -2.40 -0.14
CA GLN A 73 3.69 -2.46 0.20
C GLN A 73 4.15 -1.14 0.82
N PHE A 74 5.25 -1.20 1.55
CA PHE A 74 5.97 -0.01 2.00
C PHE A 74 7.47 -0.20 1.84
N TYR A 75 8.20 0.91 1.77
CA TYR A 75 9.65 0.88 1.64
C TYR A 75 10.30 2.15 2.18
N TYR A 76 11.52 2.01 2.71
CA TYR A 76 12.36 3.15 3.09
C TYR A 76 13.35 3.53 1.98
N ARG A 77 13.74 2.54 1.17
CA ARG A 77 14.69 2.65 0.05
C ARG A 77 14.32 1.61 -1.00
N LEU A 78 14.82 1.77 -2.22
CA LEU A 78 14.56 0.86 -3.34
C LEU A 78 14.83 -0.63 -3.05
N TYR A 79 15.81 -0.93 -2.18
CA TYR A 79 16.19 -2.31 -1.83
C TYR A 79 15.54 -2.81 -0.54
N GLN A 80 14.78 -1.96 0.14
CA GLN A 80 14.22 -2.23 1.46
C GLN A 80 12.68 -2.14 1.35
N MET A 81 12.11 -3.08 0.60
CA MET A 81 10.68 -3.19 0.35
C MET A 81 10.07 -4.28 1.23
N TYR A 82 8.92 -3.98 1.81
CA TYR A 82 8.18 -4.86 2.69
C TYR A 82 6.74 -4.98 2.24
N GLY A 83 6.20 -6.18 2.36
CA GLY A 83 4.78 -6.47 2.21
C GLY A 83 4.19 -7.00 3.50
N THR A 84 2.89 -7.20 3.51
CA THR A 84 2.17 -7.74 4.69
C THR A 84 2.22 -9.27 4.79
N GLY A 85 2.75 -9.95 3.77
CA GLY A 85 2.69 -11.41 3.65
C GLY A 85 1.38 -11.95 3.07
N VAL A 86 0.38 -11.09 2.90
CA VAL A 86 -0.86 -11.39 2.17
C VAL A 86 -0.70 -10.95 0.73
N GLU A 87 -1.02 -11.84 -0.22
CA GLU A 87 -0.86 -11.53 -1.65
C GLU A 87 -1.85 -10.47 -2.11
N GLU A 88 -3.12 -10.57 -1.70
CA GLU A 88 -4.21 -9.70 -2.13
C GLU A 88 -5.31 -9.64 -1.07
N TYR A 89 -5.89 -8.46 -0.91
CA TYR A 89 -6.99 -8.17 0.01
C TYR A 89 -8.26 -7.83 -0.77
N ASP A 90 -9.42 -8.26 -0.28
CA ASP A 90 -10.74 -7.89 -0.81
C ASP A 90 -11.46 -6.80 0.03
N ASP A 91 -10.86 -6.43 1.16
CA ASP A 91 -11.24 -5.31 2.01
C ASP A 91 -10.11 -4.26 2.08
N LEU A 92 -10.43 -3.03 1.67
CA LEU A 92 -9.46 -1.94 1.61
C LEU A 92 -9.01 -1.48 3.00
N SER A 93 -9.89 -1.53 4.00
CA SER A 93 -9.55 -1.10 5.37
C SER A 93 -8.58 -2.09 5.99
N GLU A 94 -8.82 -3.39 5.84
CA GLU A 94 -7.92 -4.45 6.30
C GLU A 94 -6.56 -4.37 5.60
N CYS A 95 -6.54 -4.09 4.29
CA CYS A 95 -5.33 -3.87 3.51
C CYS A 95 -4.47 -2.73 4.10
N ILE A 96 -5.08 -1.58 4.40
CA ILE A 96 -4.38 -0.42 4.97
C ILE A 96 -3.92 -0.72 6.41
N VAL A 97 -4.78 -1.27 7.25
CA VAL A 97 -4.48 -1.52 8.67
C VAL A 97 -3.33 -2.52 8.79
N SER A 98 -3.37 -3.61 8.01
CA SER A 98 -2.30 -4.62 8.00
C SER A 98 -0.98 -4.02 7.55
N LEU A 99 -0.99 -3.16 6.52
CA LEU A 99 0.20 -2.45 6.05
C LEU A 99 0.84 -1.61 7.16
N LEU A 100 0.02 -0.81 7.85
CA LEU A 100 0.47 0.07 8.93
C LEU A 100 0.96 -0.69 10.16
N GLN A 101 0.34 -1.82 10.48
CA GLN A 101 0.76 -2.67 11.60
C GLN A 101 2.12 -3.30 11.34
N VAL A 102 2.30 -3.91 10.16
CA VAL A 102 3.59 -4.53 9.77
C VAL A 102 4.69 -3.48 9.71
N GLN A 103 4.41 -2.28 9.19
CA GLN A 103 5.38 -1.18 9.21
C GLN A 103 5.78 -0.78 10.63
N ALA A 104 4.82 -0.69 11.56
CA ALA A 104 5.11 -0.39 12.95
C ALA A 104 5.90 -1.50 13.65
N ASP A 105 5.66 -2.78 13.30
CA ASP A 105 6.45 -3.91 13.78
C ASP A 105 7.89 -3.88 13.26
N GLN A 106 8.09 -3.61 11.96
CA GLN A 106 9.44 -3.47 11.38
C GLN A 106 10.22 -2.33 12.04
N ASN A 107 9.60 -1.16 12.26
CA ASN A 107 10.25 -0.06 12.98
C ASN A 107 10.70 -0.47 14.39
N ARG A 108 9.85 -1.18 15.13
CA ARG A 108 10.22 -1.65 16.48
C ARG A 108 11.40 -2.62 16.45
N GLN A 109 11.46 -3.50 15.46
CA GLN A 109 12.56 -4.45 15.31
C GLN A 109 13.88 -3.73 14.99
N GLU A 110 13.86 -2.80 14.04
CA GLU A 110 15.05 -2.00 13.69
C GLU A 110 15.56 -1.15 14.86
N GLU A 111 14.65 -0.56 15.65
CA GLU A 111 15.01 0.20 16.85
C GLU A 111 15.61 -0.67 17.95
N MET A 112 15.18 -1.93 18.09
CA MET A 112 15.77 -2.87 19.05
C MET A 112 17.19 -3.26 18.62
N GLU A 113 17.37 -3.65 17.36
CA GLU A 113 18.68 -4.05 16.81
C GLU A 113 19.71 -2.92 16.82
N ALA A 114 19.29 -1.67 16.62
CA ALA A 114 20.20 -0.51 16.65
C ALA A 114 20.69 -0.14 18.07
N ASN A 115 20.02 -0.62 19.11
CA ASN A 115 20.34 -0.34 20.52
C ASN A 115 21.10 -1.50 21.21
N GLU A 116 21.37 -2.59 20.49
CA GLU A 116 22.24 -3.71 20.92
C GLU A 116 23.70 -3.50 20.50
#